data_AF-A0AAD5K8H5-F1
#
_entry.id   AF-A0AAD5K8H5-F1
#
_cell.length_a   1.000
_cell.length_b   1.000
_cell.length_c   1.000
_cell.angle_alpha   90.00
_cell.angle_beta   90.00
_cell.angle_gamma   90.00
#
_symmetry.space_group_name_H-M   'P 1'
#
loop_
_entity.id
_entity.type
_entity.pdbx_description
1 polymer ?
#
loop_
_entity_poly.entity_id
_entity_poly.type
_entity_poly.pdbx_seq_one_letter_code
_entity_poly.pdbx_strand_id
1 'polypeptide(L)' 'MSAEVEGAASFAQLIKCVLTNFHLLYRDHQPLTTNHERSFFVSYVVPGLLALSKVSDTVSFTW' A
#
# COMPACT_ATOMS: atom_id res chain seq x y z
N MET A 1 -15.12 -20.87 9.80
CA MET A 1 -14.41 -19.58 9.88
C MET A 1 -14.12 -19.18 8.45
N SER A 2 -14.93 -18.26 7.89
CA SER A 2 -15.12 -18.08 6.45
C SER A 2 -13.86 -17.62 5.71
N ALA A 3 -13.73 -18.06 4.45
CA ALA A 3 -12.66 -17.70 3.51
C ALA A 3 -12.41 -16.18 3.37
N GLU A 4 -13.41 -15.36 3.64
CA GLU A 4 -13.30 -13.89 3.69
C GLU A 4 -12.33 -13.39 4.78
N VAL A 5 -12.29 -14.05 5.93
CA VAL A 5 -11.39 -13.70 7.05
C VAL A 5 -9.94 -14.04 6.70
N GLU A 6 -9.74 -15.15 5.99
CA GLU A 6 -8.43 -15.58 5.51
C GLU A 6 -7.90 -14.65 4.42
N GLY A 7 -8.75 -14.27 3.46
CA GLY A 7 -8.42 -13.30 2.40
C GLY A 7 -8.03 -11.93 2.95
N ALA A 8 -8.76 -11.41 3.95
CA ALA A 8 -8.44 -10.16 4.61
C ALA A 8 -7.09 -10.21 5.36
N ALA A 9 -6.80 -11.32 6.03
CA ALA A 9 -5.52 -11.52 6.72
C ALA A 9 -4.34 -11.60 5.74
N SER A 10 -4.48 -12.33 4.64
CA SER A 10 -3.46 -12.40 3.58
C SER A 10 -3.23 -11.03 2.91
N PHE A 11 -4.30 -10.27 2.66
CA PHE A 11 -4.20 -8.92 2.12
C PHE A 11 -3.47 -7.96 3.06
N ALA A 12 -3.75 -8.01 4.36
CA ALA A 12 -3.06 -7.21 5.37
C ALA A 12 -1.56 -7.56 5.44
N GLN A 13 -1.20 -8.83 5.33
CA GLN A 13 0.21 -9.24 5.25
C GLN A 13 0.91 -8.71 3.99
N LEU A 14 0.22 -8.71 2.85
CA LEU A 14 0.75 -8.17 1.61
C LEU A 14 0.98 -6.65 1.71
N ILE A 15 0.02 -5.89 2.24
CA ILE A 15 0.20 -4.46 2.51
C ILE A 15 1.41 -4.24 3.40
N LYS A 16 1.50 -4.99 4.50
CA LYS A 16 2.62 -4.88 5.45
C LYS A 16 3.96 -5.14 4.76
N CYS A 17 4.03 -6.17 3.92
CA CYS A 17 5.21 -6.47 3.11
C CYS A 17 5.59 -5.31 2.18
N VAL A 18 4.64 -4.75 1.42
CA VAL A 18 4.88 -3.62 0.52
C VAL A 18 5.39 -2.40 1.29
N LEU A 19 4.75 -2.04 2.40
CA LEU A 19 5.15 -0.89 3.22
C LEU A 19 6.52 -1.08 3.89
N THR A 20 6.82 -2.28 4.38
CA THR A 20 8.14 -2.60 4.96
C THR A 20 9.24 -2.54 3.90
N ASN A 21 9.02 -3.11 2.72
CA ASN A 21 10.00 -3.03 1.63
C ASN A 21 10.21 -1.58 1.18
N PHE A 22 9.13 -0.81 1.03
CA PHE A 22 9.24 0.61 0.73
C PHE A 22 10.04 1.35 1.81
N HIS A 23 9.74 1.13 3.08
CA HIS A 23 10.49 1.75 4.16
C HIS A 23 11.98 1.37 4.12
N LEU A 24 12.32 0.10 3.90
CA LEU A 24 13.71 -0.37 3.85
C LEU A 24 14.48 0.20 2.65
N LEU A 25 13.87 0.23 1.47
CA LEU A 25 14.50 0.73 0.24
C LEU A 25 14.72 2.25 0.27
N TYR A 26 13.83 2.98 0.94
CA TYR A 26 13.86 4.45 0.99
C TYR A 26 14.27 4.99 2.36
N ARG A 27 14.75 4.14 3.28
CA ARG A 27 15.19 4.52 4.63
C ARG A 27 16.32 5.53 4.61
N ASP A 28 17.26 5.34 3.68
CA ASP A 28 18.46 6.17 3.55
C ASP A 28 18.27 7.31 2.53
N HIS A 29 17.14 7.32 1.82
CA HIS A 29 16.74 8.47 1.03
C HIS A 29 16.19 9.53 2.00
N GLN A 30 17.09 10.41 2.44
CA GLN A 30 16.74 11.66 3.11
C GLN A 30 15.53 12.25 2.39
N PRO A 31 14.42 12.56 3.09
CA PRO A 31 13.23 13.07 2.42
C PRO A 31 13.68 14.29 1.65
N LEU A 32 13.65 14.21 0.32
CA LEU A 32 13.76 15.37 -0.55
C LEU A 32 12.53 16.20 -0.19
N THR A 33 12.73 17.08 0.79
CA THR A 33 11.82 18.14 1.19
C THR A 33 11.81 19.16 0.05
N THR A 34 11.29 18.76 -1.10
CA THR A 34 10.96 19.65 -2.20
C THR A 34 9.44 19.72 -2.21
N ASN A 35 8.94 20.73 -1.50
CA ASN A 35 7.56 21.00 -1.08
C ASN A 35 6.49 21.08 -2.19
N HIS A 36 6.72 20.54 -3.39
CA HIS A 36 5.77 20.55 -4.51
C HIS A 36 5.67 19.23 -5.28
N GLU A 37 6.55 18.26 -5.03
CA GLU A 37 6.45 16.95 -5.70
C GLU A 37 5.76 15.95 -4.78
N ARG A 38 4.66 15.35 -5.26
CA ARG A 38 4.04 14.22 -4.56
C ARG A 38 5.11 13.17 -4.32
N SER A 39 5.30 12.76 -3.07
CA SER A 39 6.29 11.74 -2.73
C SER A 39 6.07 10.49 -3.59
N PHE A 40 7.14 9.78 -3.94
CA PHE A 40 7.06 8.53 -4.71
C PHE A 40 6.01 7.57 -4.11
N PHE A 41 5.89 7.58 -2.78
CA PHE A 41 4.85 6.86 -2.05
C PHE A 41 3.43 7.21 -2.51
N VAL A 42 3.08 8.49 -2.56
CA VAL A 42 1.75 8.96 -2.98
C VAL A 42 1.54 8.77 -4.48
N SER A 43 2.58 8.92 -5.29
CA SER A 43 2.50 8.82 -6.74
C SER A 43 2.37 7.38 -7.25
N TYR A 44 2.95 6.40 -6.55
CA TYR A 44 3.05 5.02 -7.06
C TYR A 44 2.58 3.95 -6.07
N VAL A 45 2.91 4.07 -4.78
CA VAL A 45 2.58 3.03 -3.78
C VAL A 45 1.08 3.08 -3.44
N VAL A 46 0.54 4.26 -3.13
CA VAL A 46 -0.89 4.41 -2.77
C VAL A 46 -1.83 3.94 -3.90
N PRO A 47 -1.66 4.36 -5.18
CA PRO A 47 -2.48 3.86 -6.28
C PRO A 47 -2.36 2.34 -6.49
N GLY A 48 -1.17 1.77 -6.30
CA GLY A 48 -0.95 0.32 -6.40
C GLY A 48 -1.70 -0.47 -5.33
N LEU A 49 -1.67 0.02 -4.08
CA LEU A 49 -2.43 -0.59 -2.98
C LEU A 49 -3.95 -0.49 -3.18
N LEU A 50 -4.43 0.64 -3.74
CA LEU A 50 -5.84 0.82 -4.10
C LEU A 50 -6.28 -0.09 -5.25
N ALA A 51 -5.43 -0.31 -6.25
CA ALA A 51 -5.71 -1.24 -7.33
C ALA A 51 -5.75 -2.69 -6.80
N LEU A 52 -4.79 -3.07 -5.96
CA LEU A 52 -4.76 -4.37 -5.30
C LEU A 52 -6.00 -4.61 -4.44
N SER A 53 -6.45 -3.60 -3.70
CA SER A 53 -7.64 -3.73 -2.84
C SER A 53 -8.93 -3.98 -3.62
N LYS A 54 -9.01 -3.49 -4.86
CA LYS A 54 -10.12 -3.76 -5.78
C LYS A 54 -10.06 -5.16 -6.39
N VAL A 55 -8.86 -5.65 -6.73
CA VAL A 55 -8.69 -7.00 -7.29
C VAL A 55 -8.97 -8.08 -6.26
N SER A 56 -8.68 -7.80 -4.98
CA SER A 56 -8.91 -8.74 -3.89
C SER A 56 -10.30 -8.66 -3.26
N ASP A 57 -11.22 -7.84 -3.80
CA ASP A 57 -12.55 -7.52 -3.24
C ASP A 57 -12.55 -7.18 -1.73
N THR A 58 -11.38 -6.78 -1.20
CA THR A 58 -11.18 -6.63 0.25
C THR A 58 -11.60 -5.25 0.74
N VAL A 59 -11.64 -4.26 -0.15
CA VAL A 59 -12.04 -2.88 0.18
C VAL A 59 -13.05 -2.37 -0.83
N SER A 60 -14.28 -2.18 -0.40
CA SER A 60 -15.29 -1.42 -1.13
C SER A 60 -15.01 0.08 -0.96
N PHE A 61 -14.65 0.75 -2.05
CA PHE A 61 -14.57 2.21 -2.08
C PHE A 61 -15.93 2.77 -2.49
N THR A 62 -16.66 3.33 -1.53
CA THR A 62 -17.81 4.20 -1.79
C THR A 62 -17.33 5.62 -2.07
N TRP A 63 -17.69 6.16 -3.24
CA TRP A 63 -17.47 7.56 -3.63
C TRP A 63 -18.52 8.48 -3.02
#